data_AF-A0A9X1UA99-F1
#
_entry.id   AF-A0A9X1UA99-F1
#
_cell.length_a   1.000
_cell.length_b   1.000
_cell.length_c   1.000
_cell.angle_alpha   90.00
_cell.angle_beta   90.00
_cell.angle_gamma   90.00
#
_symmetry.space_group_name_H-M   'P 1'
#
loop_
_entity.id
_entity.type
_entity.pdbx_description
1 polymer ?
#
loop_
_entity_poly.entity_id
_entity_poly.type
_entity_poly.pdbx_seq_one_letter_code
_entity_poly.pdbx_strand_id
1 'polypeptide(L)'
;MSEHYTMEQEEIFSKVMRAGRRTYFFDVRSTKAGDFYLTITESKKFTNDDGSYHYKKHKIYLYKEDFNEFKETLAEMIDYVIDEKGEEVISERHQKNYKPAQSEDGKETDKAPVAAQPTAENTKTDTSSFTDIEFDDI
;
A
#
# COMPACT_ATOMS: atom_id res chain seq x y z
N MET A 1 -33.47 -4.97 -6.72
CA MET A 1 -32.99 -3.80 -5.96
C MET A 1 -33.19 -4.11 -4.48
N SER A 2 -32.14 -4.21 -3.66
CA SER A 2 -32.27 -4.26 -2.18
C SER A 2 -30.93 -4.30 -1.44
N GLU A 3 -29.93 -5.07 -1.88
CA GLU A 3 -28.74 -5.42 -1.08
C GLU A 3 -27.94 -4.24 -0.50
N HIS A 4 -27.91 -3.10 -1.19
CA HIS A 4 -27.25 -1.88 -0.68
C HIS A 4 -27.96 -1.26 0.54
N TYR A 5 -29.30 -1.31 0.62
CA TYR A 5 -30.06 -0.67 1.70
C TYR A 5 -29.86 -1.33 3.07
N THR A 6 -29.63 -2.65 3.09
CA THR A 6 -29.30 -3.38 4.33
C THR A 6 -27.85 -3.16 4.77
N MET A 7 -26.94 -2.90 3.83
CA MET A 7 -25.52 -2.71 4.14
C MET A 7 -25.19 -1.38 4.82
N GLU A 8 -25.94 -0.30 4.50
CA GLU A 8 -25.80 1.01 5.15
C GLU A 8 -26.47 1.04 6.54
N GLN A 9 -27.55 0.27 6.76
CA GLN A 9 -28.26 0.26 8.05
C GLN A 9 -27.53 -0.53 9.16
N GLU A 10 -26.59 -1.41 8.82
CA GLU A 10 -25.78 -2.14 9.80
C GLU A 10 -24.46 -1.42 10.18
N GLU A 11 -24.06 -0.36 9.47
CA GLU A 11 -22.74 0.29 9.63
C GLU A 11 -22.84 1.56 10.51
N ILE A 12 -22.44 1.41 11.77
CA ILE A 12 -22.60 2.43 12.82
C ILE A 12 -21.51 3.50 12.72
N PHE A 13 -20.29 3.09 12.38
CA PHE A 13 -19.12 3.95 12.25
C PHE A 13 -18.09 3.28 11.35
N SER A 14 -17.52 4.00 10.39
CA SER A 14 -16.39 3.53 9.57
C SER A 14 -15.25 4.54 9.57
N LYS A 15 -14.01 4.04 9.55
CA LYS A 15 -12.79 4.83 9.36
C LYS A 15 -11.91 4.20 8.29
N VAL A 16 -11.46 5.00 7.34
CA VAL A 16 -10.58 4.56 6.23
C VAL A 16 -9.17 5.11 6.41
N MET A 17 -8.16 4.26 6.25
CA MET A 17 -6.74 4.61 6.32
C MET A 17 -6.02 4.14 5.05
N ARG A 18 -5.37 5.06 4.32
CA ARG A 18 -4.68 4.77 3.05
C ARG A 18 -3.17 4.67 3.27
N ALA A 19 -2.58 3.55 2.86
CA ALA A 19 -1.17 3.20 3.03
C ALA A 19 -0.56 2.73 1.68
N GLY A 20 -0.38 3.68 0.75
CA GLY A 20 0.23 3.43 -0.56
C GLY A 20 -0.55 2.45 -1.44
N ARG A 21 -0.13 1.16 -1.48
CA ARG A 21 -0.86 0.09 -2.22
C ARG A 21 -1.95 -0.57 -1.39
N ARG A 22 -2.01 -0.34 -0.08
CA ARG A 22 -3.04 -0.91 0.83
C ARG A 22 -4.00 0.19 1.27
N THR A 23 -5.28 -0.14 1.44
CA THR A 23 -6.27 0.71 2.12
C THR A 23 -6.98 -0.15 3.16
N TYR A 24 -6.95 0.31 4.41
CA TYR A 24 -7.60 -0.32 5.54
C TYR A 24 -8.95 0.36 5.81
N PHE A 25 -9.97 -0.46 6.07
CA PHE A 25 -11.31 -0.06 6.46
C PHE A 25 -11.58 -0.66 7.84
N PHE A 26 -12.05 0.16 8.77
CA PHE A 26 -12.36 -0.21 10.15
C PHE A 26 -13.83 0.12 10.40
N ASP A 27 -14.70 -0.89 10.32
CA ASP A 27 -16.14 -0.72 10.24
C ASP A 27 -16.80 -1.37 11.48
N VAL A 28 -17.40 -0.55 12.34
CA VAL A 28 -18.18 -1.00 13.51
C VAL A 28 -19.60 -1.28 13.06
N ARG A 29 -20.08 -2.51 13.29
CA ARG A 29 -21.36 -3.00 12.76
C ARG A 29 -22.22 -3.64 13.83
N SER A 30 -23.54 -3.54 13.68
CA SER A 30 -24.52 -4.18 14.57
C SER A 30 -24.81 -5.62 14.16
N THR A 31 -24.84 -6.54 15.13
CA THR A 31 -25.47 -7.85 14.98
C THR A 31 -27.00 -7.75 15.05
N LYS A 32 -27.70 -8.80 14.63
CA LYS A 32 -29.16 -8.92 14.80
C LYS A 32 -29.64 -8.95 16.26
N ALA A 33 -28.72 -9.13 17.22
CA ALA A 33 -29.00 -9.08 18.66
C ALA A 33 -28.84 -7.66 19.25
N GLY A 34 -28.34 -6.69 18.47
CA GLY A 34 -28.03 -5.33 18.93
C GLY A 34 -26.60 -5.14 19.46
N ASP A 35 -25.86 -6.22 19.75
CA ASP A 35 -24.44 -6.16 20.07
C ASP A 35 -23.58 -5.73 18.87
N PHE A 36 -22.46 -5.06 19.13
CA PHE A 36 -21.57 -4.54 18.09
C PHE A 36 -20.34 -5.43 17.89
N TYR A 37 -19.90 -5.55 16.63
CA TYR A 37 -18.67 -6.24 16.23
C TYR A 37 -17.82 -5.31 15.33
N LEU A 38 -16.52 -5.59 15.24
CA LEU A 38 -15.59 -4.84 14.40
C LEU A 38 -15.25 -5.65 13.15
N THR A 39 -15.35 -5.01 11.99
CA THR A 39 -14.81 -5.53 10.73
C THR A 39 -13.54 -4.75 10.38
N ILE A 40 -12.42 -5.45 10.19
CA ILE A 40 -11.18 -4.86 9.67
C ILE A 40 -10.94 -5.43 8.27
N THR A 41 -10.97 -4.59 7.24
CA THR A 41 -10.70 -4.99 5.85
C THR A 41 -9.45 -4.32 5.34
N GLU A 42 -8.41 -5.07 4.95
CA GLU A 42 -7.36 -4.59 4.07
C GLU A 42 -7.76 -4.83 2.61
N SER A 43 -7.71 -3.78 1.78
CA SER A 43 -7.73 -3.89 0.33
C SER A 43 -6.37 -3.52 -0.25
N LYS A 44 -5.69 -4.50 -0.86
CA LYS A 44 -4.37 -4.32 -1.49
C LYS A 44 -4.50 -4.30 -3.01
N LYS A 45 -4.03 -3.21 -3.63
CA LYS A 45 -3.86 -3.13 -5.09
C LYS A 45 -2.66 -4.00 -5.50
N PHE A 46 -2.91 -4.90 -6.43
CA PHE A 46 -1.91 -5.62 -7.20
C PHE A 46 -1.91 -5.03 -8.61
N THR A 47 -0.72 -4.83 -9.17
CA THR A 47 -0.51 -4.41 -10.55
C THR A 47 0.34 -5.49 -11.19
N ASN A 48 -0.08 -5.93 -12.36
CA ASN A 48 0.55 -6.95 -13.16
C ASN A 48 1.50 -6.28 -14.18
N ASP A 49 2.38 -7.06 -14.81
CA ASP A 49 3.43 -6.52 -15.71
C ASP A 49 2.86 -5.95 -17.04
N ASP A 50 1.64 -6.33 -17.40
CA ASP A 50 0.84 -5.75 -18.50
C ASP A 50 0.18 -4.40 -18.15
N GLY A 51 0.45 -3.86 -16.96
CA GLY A 51 -0.17 -2.63 -16.44
C GLY A 51 -1.60 -2.81 -15.90
N SER A 52 -2.22 -3.97 -16.09
CA SER A 52 -3.53 -4.28 -15.50
C SER A 52 -3.45 -4.33 -13.97
N TYR A 53 -4.58 -4.14 -13.29
CA TYR A 53 -4.60 -4.16 -11.83
C TYR A 53 -5.88 -4.77 -11.26
N HIS A 54 -5.73 -5.37 -10.08
CA HIS A 54 -6.83 -5.93 -9.31
C HIS A 54 -6.66 -5.60 -7.82
N TYR A 55 -7.73 -5.76 -7.05
CA TYR A 55 -7.71 -5.55 -5.60
C TYR A 55 -8.01 -6.86 -4.87
N LYS A 56 -7.06 -7.35 -4.08
CA LYS A 56 -7.31 -8.46 -3.15
C LYS A 56 -7.77 -7.88 -1.82
N LYS A 57 -8.89 -8.38 -1.28
CA LYS A 57 -9.38 -8.02 0.05
C LYS A 57 -9.06 -9.13 1.05
N HIS A 58 -8.52 -8.75 2.20
CA HIS A 58 -8.39 -9.58 3.39
C HIS A 58 -9.30 -8.97 4.45
N LYS A 59 -10.20 -9.76 5.04
CA LYS A 59 -11.16 -9.28 6.04
C LYS A 59 -11.07 -10.12 7.31
N ILE A 60 -11.02 -9.43 8.44
CA ILE A 60 -11.12 -9.98 9.79
C ILE A 60 -12.47 -9.51 10.36
N TYR A 61 -13.20 -10.42 10.99
CA TYR A 61 -14.30 -10.10 11.90
C TYR A 61 -13.79 -10.34 13.32
N LEU A 62 -14.01 -9.38 14.21
CA LEU A 62 -13.65 -9.45 15.62
C LEU A 62 -14.91 -9.20 16.45
N TYR A 63 -15.20 -10.09 17.40
CA TYR A 63 -16.37 -9.99 18.25
C TYR A 63 -16.00 -9.43 19.63
N LYS A 64 -17.02 -9.01 20.38
CA LYS A 64 -16.90 -8.13 21.55
C LYS A 64 -16.20 -8.81 22.73
N GLU A 65 -16.31 -10.13 22.81
CA GLU A 65 -15.60 -11.04 23.70
C GLU A 65 -14.08 -10.95 23.53
N ASP A 66 -13.59 -10.86 22.30
CA ASP A 66 -12.15 -10.89 21.96
C ASP A 66 -11.49 -9.50 22.05
N PHE A 67 -12.27 -8.43 22.19
CA PHE A 67 -11.80 -7.04 21.99
C PHE A 67 -10.62 -6.63 22.88
N ASN A 68 -10.56 -7.09 24.13
CA ASN A 68 -9.48 -6.71 25.05
C ASN A 68 -8.19 -7.47 24.74
N GLU A 69 -8.25 -8.81 24.67
CA GLU A 69 -7.10 -9.67 24.40
C GLU A 69 -6.50 -9.40 23.02
N PHE A 70 -7.34 -9.22 21.99
CA PHE A 70 -6.88 -8.85 20.64
C PHE A 70 -6.21 -7.46 20.62
N LYS A 71 -6.76 -6.47 21.33
CA LYS A 71 -6.19 -5.13 21.41
C LYS A 71 -4.85 -5.13 22.13
N GLU A 72 -4.75 -5.83 23.26
CA GLU A 72 -3.54 -5.89 24.08
C GLU A 72 -2.43 -6.64 23.36
N THR A 73 -2.73 -7.82 22.79
CA THR A 73 -1.79 -8.59 21.96
C THR A 73 -1.36 -7.81 20.72
N LEU A 74 -2.27 -7.10 20.04
CA LEU A 74 -1.92 -6.29 18.87
C LEU A 74 -1.02 -5.10 19.22
N ALA A 75 -1.21 -4.48 20.40
CA ALA A 75 -0.34 -3.42 20.87
C ALA A 75 1.07 -3.96 21.18
N GLU A 76 1.18 -5.02 21.99
CA GLU A 76 2.44 -5.68 22.35
C GLU A 76 3.25 -6.09 21.10
N MET A 77 2.58 -6.68 20.09
CA MET A 77 3.22 -7.11 18.85
C MET A 77 3.60 -5.95 17.90
N ILE A 78 3.00 -4.77 18.05
CA ILE A 78 3.42 -3.54 17.36
C ILE A 78 4.61 -2.92 18.07
N ASP A 79 4.51 -2.76 19.39
CA ASP A 79 5.53 -2.12 20.23
C ASP A 79 6.84 -2.93 20.18
N TYR A 80 6.78 -4.26 20.26
CA TYR A 80 7.95 -5.14 20.07
C TYR A 80 8.67 -4.92 18.73
N VAL A 81 7.93 -4.68 17.63
CA VAL A 81 8.53 -4.43 16.31
C VAL A 81 9.19 -3.04 16.27
N ILE A 82 8.62 -2.05 16.96
CA ILE A 82 9.18 -0.69 17.07
C ILE A 82 10.44 -0.70 17.95
N ASP A 83 10.44 -1.40 19.09
CA ASP A 83 11.62 -1.52 19.95
C ASP A 83 12.77 -2.26 19.26
N GLU A 84 12.48 -3.33 18.51
CA GLU A 84 13.49 -4.12 17.82
C GLU A 84 14.06 -3.44 16.56
N LYS A 85 13.28 -2.62 15.83
CA LYS A 85 13.69 -2.12 14.49
C LYS A 85 13.50 -0.61 14.30
N GLY A 86 13.01 0.10 15.30
CA GLY A 86 12.69 1.53 15.25
C GLY A 86 11.42 1.86 14.44
N GLU A 87 11.02 3.13 14.47
CA GLU A 87 9.95 3.66 13.62
C GLU A 87 10.37 3.82 12.14
N GLU A 88 11.63 3.56 11.79
CA GLU A 88 12.18 3.79 10.45
C GLU A 88 11.68 2.75 9.43
N VAL A 89 10.63 3.11 8.70
CA VAL A 89 10.06 2.27 7.63
C VAL A 89 11.00 2.24 6.42
N ILE A 90 11.92 1.26 6.39
CA ILE A 90 12.91 0.96 5.33
C ILE A 90 12.35 0.61 3.94
N SER A 91 11.12 1.03 3.62
CA SER A 91 10.56 0.89 2.27
C SER A 91 10.96 2.08 1.40
N GLU A 92 11.34 1.80 0.15
CA GLU A 92 11.73 2.77 -0.89
C GLU A 92 10.68 3.89 -1.14
N ARG A 93 9.45 3.67 -0.66
CA ARG A 93 8.30 4.57 -0.81
C ARG A 93 8.30 5.79 0.11
N HIS A 94 9.11 5.79 1.16
CA HIS A 94 9.17 6.89 2.13
C HIS A 94 10.42 7.78 1.98
N GLN A 95 11.30 7.47 1.02
CA GLN A 95 12.29 8.44 0.57
C GLN A 95 11.56 9.64 -0.06
N LYS A 96 11.91 10.87 0.34
CA LYS A 96 11.32 12.12 -0.20
C LYS A 96 11.49 12.28 -1.72
N ASN A 97 12.36 11.48 -2.34
CA ASN A 97 12.63 11.46 -3.78
C ASN A 97 11.96 10.27 -4.50
N TYR A 98 10.93 9.62 -3.93
CA TYR A 98 10.16 8.58 -4.62
C TYR A 98 9.45 9.15 -5.86
N LYS A 99 10.12 9.09 -7.01
CA LYS A 99 9.47 9.17 -8.32
C LYS A 99 8.80 7.82 -8.57
N PRO A 100 7.47 7.74 -8.74
CA PRO A 100 6.91 6.55 -9.38
C PRO A 100 7.55 6.43 -10.77
N ALA A 101 8.04 5.24 -11.12
CA ALA A 101 8.59 5.01 -12.45
C ALA A 101 7.51 5.36 -13.49
N GLN A 102 7.79 6.36 -14.33
CA GLN A 102 6.92 6.71 -15.44
C GLN A 102 7.11 5.64 -16.51
N SER A 103 6.17 4.68 -16.57
CA SER A 103 5.87 4.00 -17.82
C SER A 103 5.41 5.07 -18.80
N GLU A 104 6.29 5.50 -19.69
CA GLU A 104 5.96 6.47 -20.73
C GLU A 104 5.05 5.81 -21.76
N ASP A 105 3.80 6.26 -21.83
CA ASP A 105 3.05 6.22 -23.09
C ASP A 105 1.93 7.26 -23.11
N GLY A 106 1.49 7.64 -24.32
CA GLY A 106 0.38 8.57 -24.52
C GLY A 106 0.75 10.07 -24.54
N LYS A 107 1.45 10.51 -25.59
CA LYS A 107 1.45 11.92 -25.99
C LYS A 107 1.19 12.06 -27.49
N GLU A 108 -0.03 12.46 -27.85
CA GLU A 108 -0.44 12.70 -29.24
C GLU A 108 0.37 13.83 -29.89
N THR A 109 0.50 13.74 -31.22
CA THR A 109 1.29 14.64 -32.04
C THR A 109 0.50 15.89 -32.44
N ASP A 110 1.11 17.09 -32.31
CA ASP A 110 1.10 18.02 -33.45
C ASP A 110 2.22 19.10 -33.37
N LYS A 111 2.73 19.47 -34.56
CA LYS A 111 3.57 20.64 -34.94
C LYS A 111 4.85 21.02 -34.16
N ALA A 112 5.94 21.12 -34.94
CA ALA A 112 7.23 21.78 -34.66
C ALA A 112 7.31 23.12 -35.46
N PRO A 113 8.42 23.91 -35.47
CA PRO A 113 9.71 23.84 -34.77
C PRO A 113 9.94 25.11 -33.86
N VAL A 114 11.11 25.67 -33.49
CA VAL A 114 12.52 25.62 -33.95
C VAL A 114 13.54 26.01 -32.84
N ALA A 115 14.79 25.58 -33.02
CA ALA A 115 16.06 26.26 -32.68
C ALA A 115 16.31 26.91 -31.30
N ALA A 116 17.18 26.29 -30.50
CA ALA A 116 18.49 26.84 -30.06
C ALA A 116 19.36 25.75 -29.38
N GLN A 117 20.70 25.92 -29.39
CA GLN A 117 21.70 25.10 -28.68
C GLN A 117 22.43 25.96 -27.61
N PRO A 118 23.59 25.55 -27.02
CA PRO A 118 23.74 24.63 -25.89
C PRO A 118 24.60 25.25 -24.75
N THR A 119 24.94 24.51 -23.67
CA THR A 119 26.28 24.51 -22.99
C THR A 119 26.36 23.56 -21.78
N ALA A 120 27.57 23.01 -21.54
CA ALA A 120 28.24 22.69 -20.24
C ALA A 120 27.51 21.87 -19.14
N GLU A 121 28.14 20.99 -18.35
CA GLU A 121 29.52 20.45 -18.25
C GLU A 121 29.42 19.01 -17.69
N ASN A 122 30.25 18.04 -18.11
CA ASN A 122 31.43 17.55 -17.37
C ASN A 122 31.19 17.40 -15.84
N THR A 123 31.32 16.23 -15.20
CA THR A 123 32.60 15.50 -15.04
C THR A 123 32.40 14.06 -14.52
N LYS A 124 33.41 13.22 -14.80
CA LYS A 124 33.87 11.98 -14.14
C LYS A 124 33.62 11.93 -12.61
N THR A 125 33.54 10.80 -11.90
CA THR A 125 33.72 9.36 -12.19
C THR A 125 32.88 8.54 -11.15
N ASP A 126 32.97 7.24 -10.86
CA ASP A 126 33.92 6.15 -11.21
C ASP A 126 33.25 4.76 -11.25
N THR A 127 34.00 3.70 -11.57
CA THR A 127 33.50 2.31 -11.64
C THR A 127 33.91 1.44 -10.45
N SER A 128 32.96 0.68 -9.89
CA SER A 128 33.25 -0.57 -9.18
C SER A 128 32.18 -1.63 -9.45
N SER A 129 32.47 -2.49 -10.43
CA SER A 129 32.02 -3.89 -10.42
C SER A 129 32.70 -4.63 -9.23
N PHE A 130 32.40 -5.88 -8.87
CA PHE A 130 31.70 -6.97 -9.56
C PHE A 130 31.26 -7.99 -8.49
N THR A 131 30.06 -8.55 -8.56
CA THR A 131 29.71 -9.80 -7.85
C THR A 131 28.82 -10.64 -8.76
N ASP A 132 29.41 -11.12 -9.86
CA ASP A 132 28.82 -12.23 -10.61
C ASP A 132 28.71 -13.45 -9.68
N ILE A 133 27.55 -14.08 -9.70
CA ILE A 133 27.33 -15.42 -9.17
C ILE A 133 26.79 -16.23 -10.34
N GLU A 134 27.69 -16.80 -11.13
CA GLU A 134 27.33 -17.80 -12.13
C GLU A 134 26.85 -19.06 -11.40
N PHE A 135 25.59 -19.43 -11.64
CA PHE A 135 25.05 -20.72 -11.22
C PHE A 135 25.27 -21.73 -12.36
N ASP A 136 26.38 -22.45 -12.26
CA ASP A 136 26.67 -23.65 -13.05
C ASP A 136 26.49 -24.90 -12.16
N ASP A 137 26.12 -26.04 -12.77
CA ASP A 137 25.50 -27.23 -12.16
C ASP A 137 25.93 -27.64 -10.71
N ILE A 138 24.96 -27.73 -9.77
CA ILE A 138 24.89 -28.80 -8.75
C ILE A 138 23.46 -29.07 -8.22
#